data_AF-A0A2W1B101-F1
#
_entry.id   AF-A0A2W1B101-F1
#
_cell.length_a   1.000
_cell.length_b   1.000
_cell.length_c   1.000
_cell.angle_alpha   90.00
_cell.angle_beta   90.00
_cell.angle_gamma   90.00
#
_symmetry.space_group_name_H-M   'P 1'
#
loop_
_entity.id
_entity.type
_entity.pdbx_description
1 polymer ?
#
loop_
_entity_poly.entity_id
_entity_poly.type
_entity_poly.pdbx_seq_one_letter_code
_entity_poly.pdbx_strand_id
1 'polypeptide(L)' 'MVPLSDFGSQGASILYKAWVCTNAHCGYNLKIRNGDVYIDEPIMEGEANRRR' A
#
# COMPACT_ATOMS: atom_id res chain seq x y z
N MET A 1 -13.80 0.34 2.73
CA MET A 1 -12.33 0.40 2.57
C MET A 1 -11.72 0.52 3.95
N VAL A 2 -10.61 -0.15 4.20
CA VAL A 2 -9.86 -0.04 5.46
C VAL A 2 -8.46 0.51 5.20
N PRO A 3 -7.92 1.33 6.11
CA PRO A 3 -6.57 1.81 6.02
C PRO A 3 -5.54 0.68 6.22
N LEU A 4 -4.52 0.66 5.37
CA LEU A 4 -3.30 -0.12 5.57
C LEU A 4 -2.15 0.85 5.91
N SER A 5 -1.45 0.53 6.99
CA SER A 5 -0.19 1.19 7.35
C SER A 5 0.96 0.33 6.84
N ASP A 6 2.01 0.99 6.37
CA ASP A 6 3.21 0.37 5.80
C ASP A 6 4.44 1.18 6.24
N PHE A 7 5.63 0.67 6.00
CA PHE A 7 6.87 1.39 6.29
C PHE A 7 7.35 2.16 5.05
N GLY A 8 7.91 3.34 5.29
CA GLY A 8 8.60 4.15 4.30
C GLY A 8 10.02 3.67 4.04
N SER A 9 10.74 4.40 3.20
CA SER A 9 12.20 4.27 3.15
C SER A 9 12.78 4.47 4.55
N GLN A 10 13.82 3.71 4.89
CA GLN A 10 14.46 3.71 6.22
C GLN A 10 13.59 3.21 7.39
N GLY A 11 12.46 2.54 7.12
CA GLY A 11 11.63 1.95 8.18
C GLY A 11 10.80 2.96 8.96
N ALA A 12 10.69 4.21 8.50
CA ALA A 12 9.79 5.19 9.09
C ALA A 12 8.34 4.68 8.99
N SER A 13 7.57 4.76 10.07
CA SER A 13 6.16 4.37 10.04
C SER A 13 5.38 5.32 9.14
N ILE A 14 4.68 4.79 8.14
CA ILE A 14 3.72 5.54 7.33
C ILE A 14 2.32 5.02 7.66
N LEU A 15 1.59 5.80 8.44
CA LEU A 15 0.18 5.57 8.67
C LEU A 15 -0.59 5.91 7.39
N TYR A 16 -1.53 5.05 7.01
CA TYR A 16 -2.51 5.34 5.95
C TYR A 16 -1.90 5.54 4.55
N LYS A 17 -0.96 4.67 4.15
CA LYS A 17 -0.31 4.74 2.82
C LYS A 17 -1.14 4.09 1.72
N ALA A 18 -2.05 3.19 2.09
CA ALA A 18 -2.91 2.47 1.16
C ALA A 18 -4.29 2.20 1.77
N TRP A 19 -5.30 2.04 0.92
CA TRP A 19 -6.65 1.62 1.29
C TRP A 19 -7.03 0.42 0.44
N VAL A 20 -7.52 -0.61 1.11
CA VAL A 20 -7.99 -1.83 0.46
C VAL A 20 -9.49 -1.99 0.65
N CYS A 21 -10.17 -2.51 -0.37
CA CYS A 21 -11.54 -2.96 -0.17
C CYS A 21 -11.55 -4.24 0.66
N THR A 22 -12.40 -4.31 1.68
CA THR A 22 -12.55 -5.48 2.56
C THR A 22 -13.61 -6.47 2.10
N ASN A 23 -14.32 -6.15 1.02
CA ASN A 23 -15.26 -7.06 0.40
C ASN A 23 -14.50 -7.96 -0.57
N ALA A 24 -14.66 -9.28 -0.45
CA ALA A 24 -14.01 -10.27 -1.32
C ALA A 24 -14.40 -10.14 -2.80
N HIS A 25 -15.48 -9.42 -3.12
CA HIS A 25 -15.91 -9.12 -4.48
C HIS A 25 -15.25 -7.86 -5.07
N CYS A 26 -14.53 -7.07 -4.27
CA CYS A 26 -13.77 -5.94 -4.76
C CYS A 26 -12.41 -6.38 -5.30
N GLY A 27 -12.16 -6.16 -6.59
CA GLY A 27 -10.86 -6.42 -7.20
C GLY A 27 -9.87 -5.26 -7.12
N TYR A 28 -10.16 -4.20 -6.36
CA TYR A 28 -9.40 -2.95 -6.42
C TYR A 28 -8.68 -2.53 -5.14
N ASN A 29 -7.54 -1.85 -5.32
CA ASN A 29 -6.78 -1.22 -4.23
C ASN A 29 -6.37 0.21 -4.59
N LEU A 30 -6.25 1.06 -3.57
CA LEU A 30 -5.81 2.45 -3.73
C LEU A 30 -4.48 2.66 -3.01
N LYS A 31 -3.51 3.22 -3.73
CA LYS A 31 -2.20 3.58 -3.21
C LYS A 31 -1.94 5.06 -3.43
N ILE A 32 -1.51 5.77 -2.39
CA ILE A 32 -1.17 7.20 -2.48
C ILE A 32 0.35 7.34 -2.41
N ARG A 33 0.96 8.03 -3.40
CA ARG A 33 2.40 8.37 -3.38
C ARG A 33 2.56 9.85 -3.68
N ASN A 34 3.16 10.61 -2.77
CA ASN A 34 3.45 12.04 -2.97
C ASN A 34 2.25 12.90 -3.42
N GLY A 35 1.02 12.53 -3.03
CA GLY A 35 -0.21 13.20 -3.43
C GLY A 35 -0.92 12.59 -4.65
N ASP A 36 -0.27 11.70 -5.38
CA ASP A 36 -0.86 11.00 -6.52
C ASP A 36 -1.60 9.72 -6.09
N VAL A 37 -2.73 9.45 -6.72
CA VAL A 37 -3.57 8.27 -6.47
C VAL A 37 -3.37 7.24 -7.58
N TYR A 38 -3.00 6.03 -7.18
CA TYR A 38 -2.85 4.87 -8.05
C TYR A 38 -3.92 3.85 -7.71
N ILE A 39 -4.51 3.25 -8.76
CA ILE A 39 -5.57 2.25 -8.67
C ILE A 39 -5.01 0.94 -9.22
N ASP A 40 -5.23 -0.16 -8.50
CA ASP A 40 -4.92 -1.54 -8.90
C ASP A 40 -3.45 -1.87 -9.12
N GLU A 41 -2.57 -1.04 -8.55
CA GLU A 41 -1.15 -1.35 -8.49
C GLU A 41 -0.88 -2.56 -7.59
N PRO A 42 0.09 -3.44 -7.93
CA PRO A 42 0.49 -4.53 -7.05
C PRO A 42 1.00 -4.00 -5.70
N ILE A 43 0.46 -4.54 -4.61
CA ILE A 43 0.98 -4.30 -3.27
C ILE A 43 2.20 -5.19 -3.09
N MET A 44 3.39 -4.62 -3.20
CA MET A 44 4.63 -5.33 -2.94
C MET A 44 4.85 -5.47 -1.43
N GLU A 45 5.19 -6.68 -0.97
CA GLU A 45 5.67 -6.90 0.39
C GLU A 45 6.99 -6.14 0.58
N GLY A 46 7.08 -5.33 1.64
CA GLY A 46 8.25 -4.48 1.91
C GLY A 46 9.57 -5.24 2.08
N GLU A 47 9.54 -6.55 2.31
CA GLU A 47 10.73 -7.40 2.46
C GLU A 47 11.30 -7.95 1.14
N ALA A 48 10.56 -7.90 0.03
CA ALA A 48 11.03 -8.44 -1.25
C ALA A 48 12.25 -7.69 -1.83
N ASN A 49 12.52 -6.48 -1.35
CA ASN A 49 13.63 -5.64 -1.82
C ASN A 49 14.88 -5.70 -0.91
N ARG A 50 14.91 -6.54 0.13
CA ARG A 50 16.07 -6.71 1.02
C ARG A 50 17.09 -7.77 0.56
N ARG A 51 16.84 -8.41 -0.59
CA ARG A 51 17.63 -9.55 -1.11
C ARG A 51 18.28 -9.31 -2.48
N ARG A 52 18.42 -8.06 -2.93
CA ARG A 52 19.22 -7.72 -4.12
C ARG A 52 20.32 -6.74 -3.77
#